data_AF-A0A3D1K0J7-F1
#
_entry.id   AF-A0A3D1K0J7-F1
#
_cell.length_a   1.000
_cell.length_b   1.000
_cell.length_c   1.000
_cell.angle_alpha   90.00
_cell.angle_beta   90.00
_cell.angle_gamma   90.00
#
_symmetry.space_group_name_H-M   'P 1'
#
loop_
_entity.id
_entity.type
_entity.pdbx_description
1 polymer ?
#
loop_
_entity_poly.entity_id
_entity_poly.type
_entity_poly.pdbx_seq_one_letter_code
_entity_poly.pdbx_strand_id
1 'polypeptide(L)'
;MDVFSRKKRSWIMGRIRSKNTKPEIIVRSILHRMGFRFSLKHKKLPGSPDIVMPKHKTILFVHGCFWHRHRNCKVATTPKSRVGFWKSKFEKNVGRDIRNLRELRKLGWNVIVVWECQAMKSPEQLAERLFHKLERLRQSHRPSAISRKPKAFTYEIPERKELLKIAERRADYSQGPARA
;
A
#
# COMPACT_ATOMS: atom_id res chain seq x y z
N MET A 1 3.99 -19.76 23.20
CA MET A 1 2.82 -20.54 22.73
C MET A 1 2.05 -19.73 21.68
N ASP A 2 1.46 -20.40 20.68
CA ASP A 2 0.61 -19.74 19.67
C ASP A 2 -0.80 -19.50 20.26
N VAL A 3 -1.43 -18.37 19.93
CA VAL A 3 -2.78 -18.05 20.42
C VAL A 3 -3.85 -18.87 19.71
N PHE A 4 -3.54 -19.42 18.53
CA PHE A 4 -4.46 -20.22 17.73
C PHE A 4 -3.98 -21.68 17.62
N SER A 5 -4.94 -22.61 17.57
CA SER A 5 -4.66 -23.99 17.20
C SER A 5 -4.05 -24.09 15.80
N ARG A 6 -3.28 -25.16 15.54
CA ARG A 6 -2.62 -25.38 14.24
C ARG A 6 -3.61 -25.33 13.07
N LYS A 7 -4.77 -25.97 13.21
CA LYS A 7 -5.86 -25.98 12.20
C LYS A 7 -6.38 -24.55 11.95
N LYS A 8 -6.64 -23.80 13.01
CA LYS A 8 -7.11 -22.41 12.92
C LYS A 8 -6.06 -21.48 12.31
N ARG A 9 -4.77 -21.63 12.67
CA ARG A 9 -3.68 -20.86 12.08
C ARG A 9 -3.51 -21.16 10.59
N SER A 10 -3.56 -22.43 10.19
CA SER A 10 -3.50 -22.82 8.77
C SER A 10 -4.64 -22.18 7.98
N TRP A 11 -5.86 -22.24 8.53
CA TRP A 11 -7.05 -21.62 7.95
C TRP A 11 -6.92 -20.08 7.85
N ILE A 12 -6.41 -19.40 8.89
CA ILE A 12 -6.17 -17.95 8.86
C ILE A 12 -5.16 -17.61 7.76
N MET A 13 -4.03 -18.31 7.72
CA MET A 13 -2.95 -18.05 6.76
C MET A 13 -3.42 -18.25 5.31
N GLY A 14 -4.25 -19.28 5.05
CA GLY A 14 -4.83 -19.53 3.72
C GLY A 14 -5.77 -18.43 3.22
N ARG A 15 -6.30 -17.59 4.12
CA ARG A 15 -7.19 -16.47 3.77
C ARG A 15 -6.46 -15.14 3.60
N ILE A 16 -5.17 -15.07 3.88
CA ILE A 16 -4.38 -13.87 3.66
C ILE A 16 -4.18 -13.70 2.15
N ARG A 17 -4.92 -12.76 1.56
CA ARG A 17 -4.81 -12.42 0.13
C ARG A 17 -3.61 -11.49 -0.10
N SER A 18 -2.98 -11.66 -1.26
CA SER A 18 -1.87 -10.83 -1.72
C SER A 18 -2.31 -9.61 -2.55
N LYS A 19 -3.63 -9.37 -2.68
CA LYS A 19 -4.20 -8.32 -3.52
C LYS A 19 -5.55 -7.84 -3.01
N ASN A 20 -5.94 -6.63 -3.44
CA ASN A 20 -7.25 -6.05 -3.15
C ASN A 20 -7.54 -6.05 -1.65
N THR A 21 -6.50 -5.79 -0.87
CA THR A 21 -6.63 -5.65 0.57
C THR A 21 -7.36 -4.35 0.91
N LYS A 22 -7.98 -4.29 2.09
CA LYS A 22 -8.59 -3.06 2.65
C LYS A 22 -7.68 -1.82 2.48
N PRO A 23 -6.40 -1.82 2.90
CA PRO A 23 -5.54 -0.65 2.74
C PRO A 23 -5.30 -0.27 1.27
N GLU A 24 -5.16 -1.23 0.36
CA GLU A 24 -5.03 -0.92 -1.09
C GLU A 24 -6.28 -0.19 -1.61
N ILE A 25 -7.48 -0.64 -1.22
CA ILE A 25 -8.72 -0.04 -1.69
C ILE A 25 -8.91 1.37 -1.14
N ILE A 26 -8.54 1.61 0.12
CA ILE A 26 -8.56 2.94 0.72
C ILE A 26 -7.66 3.89 -0.08
N VAL A 27 -6.41 3.48 -0.34
CA VAL A 27 -5.46 4.30 -1.10
C VAL A 27 -5.96 4.57 -2.51
N ARG A 28 -6.51 3.56 -3.21
CA ARG A 28 -7.11 3.73 -4.54
C ARG A 28 -8.28 4.72 -4.50
N SER A 29 -9.17 4.61 -3.51
CA SER A 29 -10.32 5.51 -3.37
C SER A 29 -9.88 6.95 -3.14
N ILE A 30 -8.87 7.16 -2.29
CA ILE A 30 -8.29 8.48 -2.03
C ILE A 30 -7.72 9.08 -3.32
N LEU A 31 -6.87 8.33 -4.03
CA LEU A 31 -6.26 8.80 -5.28
C LEU A 31 -7.30 9.14 -6.36
N HIS A 32 -8.31 8.29 -6.51
CA HIS A 32 -9.38 8.52 -7.48
C HIS A 32 -10.16 9.80 -7.18
N ARG A 33 -10.51 10.04 -5.91
CA ARG A 33 -11.23 11.26 -5.49
C ARG A 33 -10.39 12.53 -5.69
N MET A 34 -9.07 12.43 -5.52
CA MET A 34 -8.14 13.51 -5.85
C MET A 34 -7.93 13.71 -7.37
N GLY A 35 -8.57 12.90 -8.23
CA GLY A 35 -8.48 13.01 -9.68
C GLY A 35 -7.21 12.40 -10.29
N PHE A 36 -6.43 11.63 -9.52
CA PHE A 36 -5.29 10.90 -10.06
C PHE A 36 -5.76 9.66 -10.81
N ARG A 37 -5.32 9.53 -12.06
CA ARG A 37 -5.50 8.32 -12.86
C ARG A 37 -4.32 7.39 -12.65
N PHE A 38 -4.60 6.12 -12.44
CA PHE A 38 -3.59 5.09 -12.19
C PHE A 38 -4.01 3.77 -12.83
N SER A 39 -3.01 2.93 -13.11
CA SER A 39 -3.17 1.52 -13.42
C SER A 39 -2.78 0.67 -12.22
N LEU A 40 -3.36 -0.53 -12.14
CA LEU A 40 -3.05 -1.48 -11.08
C LEU A 40 -2.09 -2.54 -11.58
N LYS A 41 -1.21 -3.02 -10.68
CA LYS A 41 -0.41 -4.24 -10.84
C LYS A 41 0.31 -4.38 -12.17
N HIS A 42 1.34 -3.57 -12.34
CA HIS A 42 2.20 -3.67 -13.50
C HIS A 42 3.24 -4.78 -13.31
N LYS A 43 2.91 -6.02 -13.72
CA LYS A 43 3.79 -7.20 -13.56
C LYS A 43 5.18 -7.05 -14.21
N LYS A 44 5.32 -6.16 -15.19
CA LYS A 44 6.61 -5.90 -15.86
C LYS A 44 7.55 -4.99 -15.05
N LEU A 45 7.08 -4.42 -13.93
CA LEU A 45 7.91 -3.57 -13.08
C LEU A 45 8.42 -4.37 -11.85
N PRO A 46 9.66 -4.11 -11.40
CA PRO A 46 10.23 -4.74 -10.22
C PRO A 46 9.30 -4.64 -9.01
N GLY A 47 9.08 -5.77 -8.34
CA GLY A 47 8.21 -5.85 -7.17
C GLY A 47 6.70 -5.77 -7.44
N SER A 48 6.26 -5.67 -8.70
CA SER A 48 4.85 -5.58 -9.09
C SER A 48 4.07 -4.53 -8.28
N PRO A 49 4.35 -3.22 -8.48
CA PRO A 49 3.75 -2.15 -7.71
C PRO A 49 2.22 -2.20 -7.69
N ASP A 50 1.62 -1.85 -6.55
CA ASP A 50 0.18 -1.89 -6.36
C ASP A 50 -0.53 -0.88 -7.26
N ILE A 51 0.05 0.31 -7.38
CA ILE A 51 -0.51 1.44 -8.12
C ILE A 51 0.60 2.09 -8.93
N VAL A 52 0.35 2.31 -10.22
CA VAL A 52 1.27 2.95 -11.16
C VAL A 52 0.59 4.16 -11.79
N MET A 53 1.28 5.30 -11.79
CA MET A 53 0.84 6.55 -12.40
C MET A 53 1.85 6.96 -13.47
N PRO A 54 1.75 6.44 -14.71
CA PRO A 54 2.74 6.69 -15.76
C PRO A 54 2.92 8.18 -16.07
N LYS A 55 1.81 8.93 -16.15
CA LYS A 55 1.81 10.39 -16.39
C LYS A 55 2.65 11.18 -15.38
N HIS A 56 2.77 10.67 -14.15
CA HIS A 56 3.50 11.32 -13.07
C HIS A 56 4.84 10.64 -12.79
N LYS A 57 5.24 9.66 -13.62
CA LYS A 57 6.40 8.78 -13.39
C LYS A 57 6.48 8.33 -11.93
N THR A 58 5.33 7.99 -11.33
CA THR A 58 5.21 7.71 -9.89
C THR A 58 4.54 6.37 -9.67
N ILE A 59 5.05 5.59 -8.72
CA ILE A 59 4.48 4.32 -8.27
C ILE A 59 4.23 4.35 -6.77
N LEU A 60 3.20 3.63 -6.33
CA LEU A 60 2.91 3.42 -4.92
C LEU A 60 2.95 1.93 -4.60
N PHE A 61 3.58 1.61 -3.48
CA PHE A 61 3.44 0.34 -2.78
C PHE A 61 2.56 0.53 -1.54
N VAL A 62 1.64 -0.38 -1.31
CA VAL A 62 0.81 -0.45 -0.10
C VAL A 62 1.30 -1.62 0.74
N HIS A 63 2.23 -1.34 1.64
CA HIS A 63 2.88 -2.37 2.45
C HIS A 63 2.08 -2.70 3.70
N GLY A 64 1.81 -3.99 3.88
CA GLY A 64 1.40 -4.54 5.17
C GLY A 64 2.52 -4.37 6.21
N CYS A 65 2.21 -3.75 7.34
CA CYS A 65 3.17 -3.47 8.41
C CYS A 65 3.80 -4.74 8.95
N PHE A 66 3.01 -5.82 9.08
CA PHE A 66 3.48 -7.12 9.55
C PHE A 66 4.52 -7.75 8.60
N TRP A 67 4.24 -7.79 7.30
CA TRP A 67 5.04 -8.51 6.31
C TRP A 67 6.33 -7.78 5.93
N HIS A 68 6.27 -6.45 5.88
CA HIS A 68 7.36 -5.58 5.42
C HIS A 68 8.05 -4.84 6.57
N ARG A 69 7.72 -5.18 7.83
CA ARG A 69 8.39 -4.70 9.05
C ARG A 69 8.40 -3.18 9.19
N HIS A 70 7.21 -2.57 9.24
CA HIS A 70 7.11 -1.14 9.53
C HIS A 70 7.73 -0.82 10.90
N ARG A 71 8.74 0.06 10.92
CA ARG A 71 9.45 0.46 12.14
C ARG A 71 8.50 1.15 13.12
N ASN A 72 8.65 0.85 14.41
CA ASN A 72 7.86 1.43 15.52
C ASN A 72 6.34 1.28 15.34
N CYS A 73 5.90 0.22 14.65
CA CYS A 73 4.49 -0.02 14.38
C CYS A 73 3.94 -1.15 15.26
N LYS A 74 2.87 -0.87 16.02
CA LYS A 74 2.16 -1.88 16.83
C LYS A 74 1.59 -3.05 16.02
N VAL A 75 1.40 -2.89 14.72
CA VAL A 75 0.90 -3.94 13.81
C VAL A 75 2.03 -4.86 13.32
N ALA A 76 3.29 -4.40 13.36
CA ALA A 76 4.47 -5.16 12.95
C ALA A 76 4.98 -6.10 14.05
N THR A 77 4.09 -6.92 14.61
CA THR A 77 4.44 -7.86 15.69
C THR A 77 5.29 -9.03 15.19
N THR A 78 6.02 -9.67 16.09
CA THR A 78 6.78 -10.90 15.79
C THR A 78 6.08 -12.08 16.46
N PRO A 79 5.66 -13.11 15.70
CA PRO A 79 5.07 -14.29 16.30
C PRO A 79 6.05 -14.97 17.26
N LYS A 80 5.56 -15.35 18.45
CA LYS A 80 6.35 -16.06 19.47
C LYS A 80 6.64 -17.52 19.09
N SER A 81 5.92 -18.08 18.12
CA SER A 81 6.13 -19.43 17.58
C SER A 81 6.98 -19.38 16.31
N ARG A 82 7.89 -20.36 16.13
CA ARG A 82 8.78 -20.48 14.95
C ARG A 82 9.58 -19.18 14.66
N VAL A 83 10.16 -18.59 15.70
CA VAL A 83 10.84 -17.29 15.61
C VAL A 83 11.91 -17.25 14.52
N GLY A 84 12.77 -18.27 14.43
CA GLY A 84 13.82 -18.34 13.40
C GLY A 84 13.28 -18.31 11.96
N PHE A 85 12.19 -19.04 11.70
CA PHE A 85 11.49 -19.00 10.41
C PHE A 85 10.96 -17.61 10.09
N TRP A 86 10.28 -16.97 11.04
CA TRP A 86 9.70 -15.64 10.83
C TRP A 86 10.77 -14.57 10.64
N LYS A 87 11.84 -14.61 11.44
CA LYS A 87 12.98 -13.69 11.30
C LYS A 87 13.58 -13.78 9.89
N SER A 88 13.92 -14.99 9.44
CA SER A 88 14.45 -15.21 8.09
C SER A 88 13.47 -14.77 6.99
N LYS A 89 12.17 -15.04 7.16
CA LYS A 89 11.13 -14.64 6.20
C LYS A 89 11.01 -13.12 6.09
N PHE A 90 11.03 -12.43 7.23
CA PHE A 90 10.96 -10.97 7.27
C PHE A 90 12.20 -10.32 6.66
N GLU A 91 13.40 -10.82 6.98
CA GLU A 91 14.66 -10.35 6.39
C GLU A 91 14.65 -10.50 4.86
N LYS A 92 14.19 -11.66 4.35
CA LYS A 92 14.05 -11.89 2.91
C LYS A 92 13.07 -10.93 2.26
N ASN A 93 11.93 -10.65 2.90
CA ASN A 93 10.94 -9.70 2.39
C ASN A 93 11.51 -8.28 2.33
N VAL A 94 12.06 -7.78 3.44
CA VAL A 94 12.67 -6.44 3.51
C VAL A 94 13.82 -6.31 2.51
N GLY A 95 14.67 -7.33 2.40
CA GLY A 95 15.74 -7.36 1.41
C GLY A 95 15.23 -7.30 -0.03
N ARG A 96 14.13 -8.00 -0.33
CA ARG A 96 13.46 -7.91 -1.65
C ARG A 96 12.89 -6.52 -1.89
N ASP A 97 12.24 -5.92 -0.90
CA ASP A 97 11.68 -4.57 -1.01
C ASP A 97 12.77 -3.55 -1.33
N ILE A 98 13.89 -3.58 -0.59
CA ILE A 98 15.02 -2.67 -0.82
C ILE A 98 15.55 -2.79 -2.26
N ARG A 99 15.70 -4.01 -2.77
CA ARG A 99 16.15 -4.23 -4.17
C ARG A 99 15.17 -3.65 -5.18
N ASN A 100 13.88 -3.98 -5.05
CA ASN A 100 12.84 -3.49 -5.96
C ASN A 100 12.75 -1.96 -5.95
N LEU A 101 12.74 -1.36 -4.77
CA LEU A 101 12.70 0.10 -4.61
C LEU A 101 13.92 0.78 -5.24
N ARG A 102 15.11 0.16 -5.16
CA ARG A 102 16.33 0.68 -5.80
C ARG A 102 16.23 0.59 -7.31
N GLU A 103 15.81 -0.54 -7.85
CA GLU A 103 15.68 -0.77 -9.28
C GLU A 103 14.66 0.18 -9.93
N LEU A 104 13.51 0.37 -9.29
CA LEU A 104 12.49 1.31 -9.77
C LEU A 104 12.99 2.76 -9.79
N ARG A 105 13.76 3.18 -8.79
CA ARG A 105 14.39 4.51 -8.80
C ARG A 105 15.43 4.63 -9.91
N LYS A 106 16.21 3.58 -10.19
CA LYS A 106 17.16 3.56 -11.32
C LYS A 106 16.46 3.69 -12.68
N LEU A 107 15.27 3.08 -12.81
CA LEU A 107 14.38 3.26 -13.97
C LEU A 107 13.72 4.67 -13.99
N GLY A 108 14.06 5.54 -13.04
CA GLY A 108 13.62 6.91 -12.95
C GLY A 108 12.22 7.09 -12.36
N TRP A 109 11.64 6.06 -11.73
CA TRP A 109 10.34 6.19 -11.08
C TRP A 109 10.46 6.85 -9.71
N ASN A 110 9.52 7.75 -9.42
CA ASN A 110 9.27 8.23 -8.07
C ASN A 110 8.53 7.14 -7.30
N VAL A 111 9.11 6.69 -6.18
CA VAL A 111 8.55 5.59 -5.41
C VAL A 111 8.00 6.08 -4.07
N ILE A 112 6.74 5.77 -3.81
CA ILE A 112 6.04 6.11 -2.58
C ILE A 112 5.61 4.82 -1.88
N VAL A 113 5.94 4.67 -0.60
CA VAL A 113 5.47 3.56 0.22
C VAL A 113 4.40 4.08 1.17
N VAL A 114 3.23 3.47 1.12
CA VAL A 114 2.13 3.69 2.05
C VAL A 114 2.00 2.48 2.95
N TRP A 115 2.03 2.69 4.25
CA TRP A 115 1.89 1.60 5.22
C TRP A 115 0.43 1.35 5.56
N GLU A 116 0.04 0.08 5.72
CA GLU A 116 -1.35 -0.30 6.02
C GLU A 116 -1.89 0.44 7.25
N CYS A 117 -1.07 0.64 8.29
CA CYS A 117 -1.53 1.32 9.49
C CYS A 117 -1.88 2.79 9.24
N GLN A 118 -1.25 3.44 8.26
CA GLN A 118 -1.57 4.83 7.88
C GLN A 118 -2.92 4.85 7.18
N ALA A 119 -3.12 3.96 6.19
CA ALA A 119 -4.39 3.86 5.47
C ALA A 119 -5.56 3.47 6.38
N MET A 120 -5.33 2.61 7.37
CA MET A 120 -6.40 2.09 8.25
C MET A 120 -6.71 2.99 9.46
N LYS A 121 -5.74 3.79 9.93
CA LYS A 121 -5.92 4.63 11.14
C LYS A 121 -6.28 6.07 10.83
N SER A 122 -5.61 6.68 9.85
CA SER A 122 -5.80 8.10 9.52
C SER A 122 -5.76 8.32 8.00
N PRO A 123 -6.76 7.77 7.27
CA PRO A 123 -6.83 7.90 5.81
C PRO A 123 -6.90 9.36 5.32
N GLU A 124 -7.48 10.27 6.10
CA GLU A 124 -7.60 11.70 5.78
C GLU A 124 -6.23 12.37 5.78
N GLN A 125 -5.45 12.19 6.86
CA GLN A 125 -4.06 12.66 6.95
C GLN A 125 -3.18 12.03 5.87
N LEU A 126 -3.42 10.75 5.56
CA LEU A 126 -2.74 10.09 4.45
C LEU A 126 -3.07 10.75 3.11
N ALA A 127 -4.33 11.13 2.87
CA ALA A 127 -4.77 11.76 1.64
C ALA A 127 -4.07 13.11 1.43
N GLU A 128 -4.09 13.98 2.44
CA GLU A 128 -3.42 15.28 2.40
C GLU A 128 -1.92 15.13 2.13
N ARG A 129 -1.24 14.23 2.87
CA ARG A 129 0.19 13.96 2.66
C ARG A 129 0.49 13.44 1.25
N LEU A 130 -0.33 12.54 0.72
CA LEU A 130 -0.19 12.02 -0.64
C LEU A 130 -0.39 13.12 -1.66
N PHE A 131 -1.40 13.96 -1.48
CA PHE A 131 -1.69 15.09 -2.36
C PHE A 131 -0.49 16.03 -2.47
N HIS A 132 0.01 16.55 -1.35
CA HIS A 132 1.17 17.46 -1.37
C HIS A 132 2.43 16.82 -1.94
N LYS A 133 2.63 15.51 -1.71
CA LYS A 133 3.76 14.80 -2.31
C LYS A 133 3.61 14.67 -3.83
N LEU A 134 2.43 14.29 -4.31
CA LEU A 134 2.16 14.12 -5.73
C LEU A 134 2.15 15.45 -6.50
N GLU A 135 1.63 16.52 -5.91
CA GLU A 135 1.68 17.86 -6.52
C GLU A 135 3.12 18.37 -6.66
N ARG A 136 3.98 18.17 -5.65
CA ARG A 136 5.41 18.49 -5.74
C ARG A 136 6.11 17.71 -6.86
N LEU A 137 5.85 16.39 -6.93
CA LEU A 137 6.40 15.56 -8.00
C LEU A 137 5.90 16.00 -9.38
N ARG A 138 4.63 16.41 -9.50
CA ARG A 138 4.07 16.93 -10.75
C ARG A 138 4.74 18.23 -11.21
N GLN A 139 5.14 19.10 -10.28
CA GLN A 139 5.84 20.35 -10.60
C GLN A 139 7.27 20.08 -11.08
N SER A 140 7.99 19.15 -10.43
CA SER A 140 9.38 18.81 -10.81
C SER A 140 9.55 18.19 -12.20
N HIS A 141 8.50 17.59 -12.77
CA HIS A 141 8.54 16.91 -14.07
C HIS A 141 7.97 17.77 -15.22
N ARG A 142 7.71 19.06 -14.99
CA ARG A 142 7.12 19.94 -15.99
C ARG A 142 8.19 20.77 -16.71
N PRO A 143 8.09 20.97 -18.04
CA PRO A 143 8.91 21.96 -18.74
C PRO A 143 8.70 23.35 -18.11
N SER A 144 9.80 24.09 -17.93
CA SER A 144 9.86 25.38 -17.22
C SER A 144 8.86 26.44 -17.72
N ALA A 145 8.38 26.31 -18.96
CA ALA A 145 7.46 27.26 -19.59
C ALA A 145 5.99 27.20 -19.10
N ILE A 146 5.56 26.19 -18.34
CA ILE A 146 4.17 26.07 -17.86
C ILE A 146 4.10 25.88 -16.34
N SER A 147 4.55 26.90 -15.59
CA SER A 147 4.33 26.97 -14.15
C SER A 147 2.85 27.18 -13.86
N ARG A 148 2.21 26.24 -13.14
CA ARG A 148 0.90 26.46 -12.51
C ARG A 148 1.11 26.48 -11.00
N LYS A 149 0.44 27.42 -10.32
CA LYS A 149 0.41 27.46 -8.85
C LYS A 149 0.02 26.07 -8.29
N PRO A 150 0.62 25.62 -7.17
CA PRO A 150 0.21 24.40 -6.50
C PRO A 150 -1.29 24.44 -6.23
N LYS A 151 -2.01 23.36 -6.53
CA LYS A 151 -3.42 23.29 -6.15
C LYS A 151 -3.50 23.18 -4.62
N ALA A 152 -4.42 23.91 -4.01
CA ALA A 152 -4.80 23.66 -2.62
C ALA A 152 -5.47 22.29 -2.49
N PHE A 153 -5.36 21.67 -1.32
CA PHE A 153 -6.09 20.44 -1.04
C PHE A 153 -7.56 20.76 -0.76
N THR A 154 -8.39 20.74 -1.79
CA THR A 154 -9.82 21.08 -1.71
C THR A 154 -10.72 19.87 -1.90
N TYR A 155 -10.17 18.66 -1.81
CA TYR A 155 -10.91 17.43 -2.08
C TYR A 155 -11.63 16.98 -0.82
N GLU A 156 -12.94 16.77 -0.93
CA GLU A 156 -13.71 16.10 0.11
C GLU A 156 -13.30 14.63 0.18
N ILE A 157 -12.54 14.30 1.23
CA ILE A 157 -12.21 12.93 1.58
C ILE A 157 -13.28 12.44 2.57
N PRO A 158 -13.98 11.33 2.26
CA PRO A 158 -14.94 10.77 3.18
C PRO A 158 -14.28 10.41 4.51
N GLU A 159 -15.06 10.52 5.58
CA GLU A 159 -14.60 10.11 6.90
C GLU A 159 -14.11 8.66 6.90
N ARG A 160 -13.15 8.38 7.78
CA ARG A 160 -12.57 7.05 7.99
C ARG A 160 -13.61 5.94 8.03
N LYS A 161 -14.74 6.13 8.71
CA LYS A 161 -15.82 5.13 8.82
C LYS A 161 -16.36 4.74 7.44
N GLU A 162 -16.60 5.70 6.56
CA GLU A 162 -17.10 5.46 5.21
C GLU A 162 -16.05 4.78 4.34
N LEU A 163 -14.80 5.24 4.39
CA LEU A 163 -13.69 4.62 3.64
C LEU A 163 -13.49 3.15 4.04
N LEU A 164 -13.59 2.84 5.33
CA LEU A 164 -13.52 1.45 5.81
C LEU A 164 -14.70 0.62 5.30
N LYS A 165 -15.92 1.17 5.27
CA LYS A 165 -17.11 0.49 4.73
C LYS A 165 -16.98 0.21 3.23
N ILE A 166 -16.43 1.15 2.46
CA ILE A 166 -16.13 0.95 1.03
C ILE A 166 -15.08 -0.15 0.86
N ALA A 167 -14.00 -0.09 1.65
CA ALA A 167 -12.92 -1.06 1.59
C ALA A 167 -13.37 -2.47 1.99
N GLU A 168 -14.26 -2.59 2.97
CA GLU A 168 -14.83 -3.86 3.39
C GLU A 168 -15.69 -4.51 2.30
N ARG A 169 -16.53 -3.74 1.61
CA ARG A 169 -17.36 -4.24 0.51
C ARG A 169 -16.55 -4.70 -0.71
N ARG A 170 -15.42 -4.03 -0.98
CA ARG A 170 -14.62 -4.24 -2.20
C ARG A 170 -13.41 -5.14 -2.00
N ALA A 171 -13.03 -5.40 -0.76
CA ALA A 171 -11.88 -6.24 -0.48
C ALA A 171 -12.24 -7.71 -0.64
N ASP A 172 -11.30 -8.48 -1.18
CA ASP A 172 -11.47 -9.90 -1.50
C ASP A 172 -11.42 -10.80 -0.23
N TYR A 173 -12.06 -10.37 0.87
CA TYR A 173 -12.14 -11.14 2.12
C TYR A 173 -13.31 -12.14 2.14
N SER A 174 -14.31 -11.98 1.28
CA SER A 174 -15.60 -12.72 1.31
C SER A 174 -15.62 -14.01 0.48
N GLN A 175 -14.69 -14.21 -0.44
CA GLN A 175 -14.60 -15.46 -1.20
C GLN A 175 -13.71 -16.45 -0.42
N GLY A 176 -14.33 -17.30 0.40
CA GLY A 176 -13.68 -18.48 0.97
C GLY A 176 -13.12 -19.39 -0.14
N PRO A 177 -12.30 -20.41 0.17
CA PRO A 177 -12.04 -21.44 -0.82
C PRO A 177 -13.39 -21.97 -1.30
N ALA A 178 -13.57 -22.08 -2.62
CA ALA A 178 -14.65 -22.87 -3.18
C ALA A 178 -14.62 -24.21 -2.44
N ARG A 179 -15.75 -24.60 -1.86
CA ARG A 179 -15.90 -25.95 -1.32
C ARG A 179 -15.61 -26.88 -2.52
N ALA A 180 -14.48 -27.57 -2.46
CA ALA A 180 -14.24 -28.76 -3.27
C ALA A 180 -14.93 -29.93 -2.57
#